data_AF-A0A424IXQ7-F1
#
_entry.id   AF-A0A424IXQ7-F1
#
_cell.length_a   1.000
_cell.length_b   1.000
_cell.length_c   1.000
_cell.angle_alpha   90.00
_cell.angle_beta   90.00
_cell.angle_gamma   90.00
#
_symmetry.space_group_name_H-M   'P 1'
#
loop_
_entity.id
_entity.type
_entity.pdbx_description
1 polymer ?
#
loop_
_entity_poly.entity_id
_entity_poly.type
_entity_poly.pdbx_seq_one_letter_code
_entity_poly.pdbx_strand_id
1 'polypeptide(L)' 'MREIDAEREAQDVVNRPKHYNQSSIECIEAIKAATGDGFEAYLQGNILKYLWRYKYKNGVQDLKKAQWYLNKLIEVKNV' A
#
# COMPACT_ATOMS: atom_id res chain seq x y z
N MET A 1 -32.05 15.04 -20.20
CA MET A 1 -31.95 14.19 -19.01
C MET A 1 -31.14 12.97 -19.41
N ARG A 2 -29.83 12.92 -19.17
CA ARG A 2 -29.12 12.85 -17.87
C ARG A 2 -29.07 11.41 -17.34
N GLU A 3 -27.83 10.98 -17.08
CA GLU A 3 -27.41 10.35 -15.80
C GLU A 3 -27.03 8.86 -15.72
N ILE A 4 -26.77 8.10 -16.79
CA ILE A 4 -26.33 6.69 -16.58
C ILE A 4 -25.15 6.24 -17.44
N ASP A 5 -24.15 7.10 -17.65
CA ASP A 5 -22.81 6.70 -18.11
C ASP A 5 -21.70 7.06 -17.07
N ALA A 6 -22.10 7.39 -15.83
CA ALA A 6 -21.23 7.94 -14.80
C ALA A 6 -20.85 6.97 -13.66
N GLU A 7 -20.94 5.64 -13.88
CA GLU A 7 -20.61 4.64 -12.84
C GLU A 7 -19.41 3.73 -13.19
N ARG A 8 -18.50 4.18 -14.06
CA ARG A 8 -17.20 3.52 -14.25
C ARG A 8 -16.07 4.44 -13.82
N GLU A 9 -15.88 4.53 -12.51
CA GLU A 9 -14.56 4.57 -11.87
C GLU A 9 -14.77 4.56 -10.37
N ALA A 10 -14.95 3.36 -9.81
CA ALA A 10 -14.66 3.16 -8.40
C ALA A 10 -13.20 3.57 -8.20
N GLN A 11 -12.99 4.81 -7.73
CA GLN A 11 -11.69 5.35 -7.38
C GLN A 11 -10.97 4.29 -6.57
N ASP A 12 -9.86 3.80 -7.09
CA ASP A 12 -9.01 2.84 -6.44
C ASP A 12 -8.31 3.52 -5.26
N VAL A 13 -9.07 3.73 -4.18
CA VAL A 13 -8.62 4.33 -2.92
C VAL A 13 -7.56 3.47 -2.23
N VAL A 14 -7.36 2.24 -2.71
CA VAL A 14 -6.39 1.30 -2.19
C VAL A 14 -5.03 1.54 -2.82
N ASN A 15 -4.98 1.73 -4.15
CA ASN A 15 -3.72 1.97 -4.86
C ASN A 15 -3.41 3.46 -5.07
N ARG A 16 -4.40 4.37 -4.96
CA ARG A 16 -4.23 5.81 -5.22
C ARG A 16 -5.05 6.72 -4.29
N PRO A 17 -4.70 6.82 -3.00
CA PRO A 17 -5.34 7.82 -2.12
C PRO A 17 -4.99 9.24 -2.58
N LYS A 18 -5.97 10.13 -2.73
CA LYS A 18 -5.80 11.53 -3.21
C LYS A 18 -4.79 12.39 -2.43
N HIS A 19 -4.33 11.94 -1.27
CA HIS A 19 -3.50 12.71 -0.33
C HIS A 19 -2.00 12.39 -0.39
N TYR A 20 -1.52 11.64 -1.41
CA TYR A 20 -0.08 11.36 -1.58
C TYR A 20 0.54 11.90 -2.87
N ASN A 21 -0.23 12.50 -3.78
CA ASN A 21 0.23 12.85 -5.12
C ASN A 21 0.80 14.28 -5.25
N GLN A 22 1.47 14.81 -4.22
CA GLN A 22 2.05 16.16 -4.25
C GLN A 22 3.51 16.22 -4.75
N SER A 23 4.15 15.07 -5.04
CA SER A 23 5.48 15.02 -5.65
C SER A 23 5.59 13.87 -6.65
N SER A 24 6.63 13.88 -7.50
CA SER A 24 6.95 12.82 -8.46
C SER A 24 7.51 11.54 -7.83
N ILE A 25 7.68 11.53 -6.51
CA ILE A 25 8.30 10.44 -5.75
C ILE A 25 7.24 9.75 -4.92
N GLU A 26 7.03 8.46 -5.15
CA GLU A 26 6.17 7.62 -4.32
C GLU A 26 6.67 7.59 -2.87
N CYS A 27 5.75 7.69 -1.90
CA CYS A 27 6.11 7.76 -0.47
C CYS A 27 6.98 6.57 -0.02
N ILE A 28 6.77 5.38 -0.59
CA ILE A 28 7.57 4.19 -0.27
C ILE A 28 9.04 4.34 -0.69
N GLU A 29 9.32 5.06 -1.78
CA GLU A 29 10.69 5.32 -2.26
C GLU A 29 11.39 6.32 -1.34
N ALA A 30 10.67 7.36 -0.88
CA ALA A 30 11.19 8.28 0.13
C ALA A 30 11.51 7.56 1.44
N ILE A 31 10.64 6.65 1.89
CA ILE A 31 10.88 5.83 3.08
C ILE A 31 12.09 4.93 2.87
N LYS A 32 12.18 4.24 1.73
CA LYS A 32 13.33 3.38 1.39
C LYS A 32 14.65 4.15 1.46
N ALA A 33 14.70 5.33 0.83
CA ALA A 33 15.88 6.20 0.86
C ALA A 33 16.23 6.65 2.29
N ALA A 34 15.23 6.96 3.12
CA ALA A 34 15.44 7.40 4.50
C ALA A 34 15.87 6.26 5.43
N THR A 35 15.42 5.02 5.19
CA THR A 35 15.68 3.88 6.08
C THR A 35 16.91 3.08 5.70
N GLY A 36 17.39 3.16 4.45
CA GLY A 36 18.51 2.35 3.97
C GLY A 36 18.33 0.86 4.27
N ASP A 37 19.30 0.25 4.95
CA ASP A 37 19.27 -1.16 5.37
C ASP A 37 18.08 -1.50 6.30
N GLY A 38 17.50 -0.50 6.96
CA GLY A 38 16.31 -0.65 7.79
C GLY A 38 15.00 -0.83 7.01
N PHE A 39 15.02 -0.71 5.68
CA PHE A 39 13.81 -0.79 4.87
C PHE A 39 13.14 -2.17 4.95
N GLU A 40 13.92 -3.25 5.02
CA GLU A 40 13.38 -4.61 5.17
C GLU A 40 12.56 -4.75 6.46
N ALA A 41 13.07 -4.21 7.57
CA ALA A 41 12.37 -4.23 8.86
C ALA A 41 11.09 -3.38 8.83
N TYR A 42 11.10 -2.25 8.12
CA TYR A 42 9.90 -1.44 7.89
C TYR A 42 8.82 -2.23 7.14
N LEU A 43 9.18 -2.94 6.07
CA LEU A 43 8.24 -3.78 5.31
C LEU A 43 7.68 -4.91 6.20
N GLN A 44 8.54 -5.63 6.93
CA GLN A 44 8.13 -6.69 7.85
C GLN A 44 7.15 -6.19 8.93
N GLY A 45 7.44 -5.03 9.54
CA GLY A 45 6.56 -4.41 10.53
C GLY A 45 5.18 -4.07 9.96
N ASN A 46 5.12 -3.61 8.72
CA ASN A 46 3.84 -3.35 8.05
C ASN A 46 3.07 -4.64 7.76
N ILE A 47 3.73 -5.70 7.28
CA ILE A 47 3.11 -7.02 7.07
C ILE A 47 2.47 -7.50 8.37
N LEU A 48 3.25 -7.52 9.46
CA LEU A 48 2.76 -7.93 10.78
C LEU A 48 1.59 -7.06 11.25
N LYS A 49 1.70 -5.74 11.13
CA LYS A 49 0.63 -4.79 11.49
C LYS A 49 -0.69 -5.13 10.80
N TYR A 50 -0.67 -5.41 9.50
CA TYR A 50 -1.89 -5.71 8.75
C TYR A 50 -2.43 -7.11 9.04
N LEU A 51 -1.56 -8.10 9.24
CA LEU A 51 -1.95 -9.45 9.69
C LEU A 51 -2.51 -9.45 11.12
N TRP A 52 -2.06 -8.56 11.98
CA TRP A 52 -2.65 -8.39 13.31
C TRP A 52 -4.07 -7.82 13.19
N ARG A 53 -4.26 -6.82 12.33
CA ARG A 53 -5.43 -5.96 12.32
C ARG A 53 -6.64 -6.50 11.54
N TYR A 54 -6.42 -7.43 10.60
CA TYR A 54 -7.47 -7.83 9.66
C TYR A 54 -8.74 -8.37 10.34
N LYS A 55 -8.61 -9.10 11.46
CA LYS A 55 -9.76 -9.72 12.14
C LYS A 55 -10.74 -8.72 12.73
N TYR A 56 -10.30 -7.50 13.04
CA TYR A 56 -11.11 -6.55 13.84
C TYR A 56 -11.19 -5.13 13.26
N LYS A 57 -10.55 -4.83 12.11
CA LYS A 57 -10.66 -3.49 11.47
C LYS A 57 -11.15 -3.53 10.03
N ASN A 58 -10.33 -3.98 9.08
CA ASN A 58 -10.63 -3.83 7.65
C ASN A 58 -10.71 -5.16 6.87
N GLY A 59 -10.69 -6.31 7.55
CA GLY A 59 -10.84 -7.63 6.92
C GLY A 59 -9.84 -7.85 5.78
N VAL A 60 -10.37 -8.32 4.64
CA VAL A 60 -9.59 -8.64 3.43
C VAL A 60 -8.76 -7.45 2.92
N GLN A 61 -9.18 -6.21 3.14
CA GLN A 61 -8.40 -5.03 2.72
C GLN A 61 -7.03 -4.98 3.43
N ASP A 62 -6.96 -5.35 4.71
CA ASP A 62 -5.68 -5.43 5.41
C ASP A 62 -4.85 -6.61 4.91
N LEU A 63 -5.46 -7.76 4.57
CA LEU A 63 -4.74 -8.87 3.95
C LEU A 63 -4.12 -8.47 2.60
N LYS A 64 -4.84 -7.72 1.76
CA LYS A 64 -4.29 -7.18 0.50
C LYS A 64 -3.14 -6.21 0.75
N LYS A 65 -3.20 -5.39 1.80
CA LYS A 65 -2.07 -4.53 2.20
C LYS A 65 -0.87 -5.34 2.66
N ALA A 66 -1.07 -6.37 3.49
CA ALA A 66 -0.01 -7.28 3.89
C ALA A 66 0.66 -7.94 2.66
N GLN A 67 -0.14 -8.42 1.71
CA GLN A 67 0.36 -8.99 0.45
C GLN A 67 1.17 -7.97 -0.36
N TRP A 68 0.72 -6.72 -0.47
CA TRP A 68 1.47 -5.67 -1.17
C TRP A 68 2.86 -5.46 -0.55
N TYR A 69 2.94 -5.35 0.78
CA TYR A 69 4.23 -5.21 1.47
C TYR A 69 5.10 -6.46 1.35
N LEU A 70 4.51 -7.66 1.34
CA LEU A 70 5.22 -8.91 1.10
C LEU A 70 5.82 -8.95 -0.32
N ASN A 71 5.04 -8.56 -1.34
CA ASN A 71 5.53 -8.49 -2.72
C ASN A 71 6.69 -7.50 -2.82
N LYS A 72 6.61 -6.33 -2.18
CA LYS A 72 7.73 -5.38 -2.11
C LYS A 72 8.96 -5.94 -1.43
N LEU A 73 8.79 -6.72 -0.37
CA LEU A 73 9.93 -7.37 0.28
C LEU A 73 10.57 -8.41 -0.65
N ILE A 74 9.78 -9.21 -1.36
CA ILE A 74 10.27 -10.16 -2.38
C ILE A 74 11.03 -9.43 -3.49
N GLU A 75 10.51 -8.32 -4.01
CA GLU A 75 11.19 -7.48 -5.00
C GLU A 75 12.56 -7.00 -4.49
N VAL A 76 12.68 -6.63 -3.21
CA VAL A 76 13.94 -6.21 -2.59
C VAL A 76 14.94 -7.36 -2.44
N LYS A 77 14.48 -8.58 -2.11
CA LYS A 77 15.37 -9.74 -1.90
C LYS A 77 15.79 -10.45 -3.19
N ASN A 78 15.03 -10.30 -4.27
CA ASN A 78 15.34 -10.89 -5.57
C ASN A 78 16.34 -10.06 -6.41
N VAL A 79 16.96 -9.05 -5.80
CA VAL A 79 18.03 -8.24 -6.40
C VAL A 79 19.37 -8.92 -6.22
#